data_AF-A0A5S3YLQ1-F1
#
_entry.id   AF-A0A5S3YLQ1-F1
#
_cell.length_a   1.000
_cell.length_b   1.000
_cell.length_c   1.000
_cell.angle_alpha   90.00
_cell.angle_beta   90.00
_cell.angle_gamma   90.00
#
_symmetry.space_group_name_H-M   'P 1'
#
loop_
_entity.id
_entity.type
_entity.pdbx_description
1 polymer ?
#
loop_
_entity_poly.entity_id
_entity_poly.type
_entity_poly.pdbx_seq_one_letter_code
_entity_poly.pdbx_strand_id
1 'polypeptide(L)'
;EKFITRFKAKASKAKQAQSRVKALERMEKLAPAHADSPFNFEFADPTSLPNPLMTLEQAKAGYGDVTILHDIKLNLVPGSRIALLGRNGAGKSTLIKLLAGDLTPQAGEVFQHQGLNVGYFAQHQL
;
A
#
# COMPACT_ATOMS: atom_id res chain seq x y z
N GLU A 1 10.63 -44.69 -2.32
CA GLU A 1 11.16 -45.67 -1.32
C GLU A 1 12.04 -46.79 -1.88
N LYS A 2 11.76 -47.38 -3.06
CA LYS A 2 12.51 -48.55 -3.60
C LYS A 2 13.98 -48.33 -4.03
N PHE A 3 14.49 -47.09 -4.07
CA PHE A 3 15.89 -46.80 -4.47
C PHE A 3 16.85 -46.71 -3.29
N ILE A 4 16.34 -46.41 -2.09
CA ILE A 4 17.15 -46.14 -0.89
C ILE A 4 17.60 -47.44 -0.23
N THR A 5 16.76 -48.48 -0.29
CA THR A 5 17.07 -49.82 0.24
C THR A 5 18.14 -50.54 -0.57
N ARG A 6 18.30 -50.25 -1.88
CA ARG A 6 19.25 -50.97 -2.75
C ARG A 6 20.71 -50.51 -2.65
N PHE A 7 20.97 -49.32 -2.08
CA PHE A 7 22.32 -48.72 -2.09
C PHE A 7 22.94 -48.50 -0.71
N LYS A 8 22.39 -49.11 0.35
CA LYS A 8 22.96 -49.10 1.71
C LYS A 8 24.36 -49.75 1.81
N ALA A 9 24.84 -50.47 0.80
CA ALA A 9 26.04 -51.32 0.89
C ALA A 9 27.27 -50.88 0.05
N LYS A 10 27.30 -49.70 -0.59
CA LYS A 10 28.50 -49.20 -1.30
C LYS A 10 28.98 -47.86 -0.74
N ALA A 11 30.17 -47.87 -0.12
CA ALA A 11 30.79 -46.73 0.56
C ALA A 11 30.90 -45.45 -0.30
N SER A 12 31.06 -45.57 -1.62
CA SER A 12 31.20 -44.41 -2.52
C SER A 12 29.90 -43.62 -2.76
N LYS A 13 28.73 -44.19 -2.46
CA LYS A 13 27.42 -43.52 -2.64
C LYS A 13 26.75 -43.10 -1.32
N ALA A 14 27.37 -43.39 -0.18
CA ALA A 14 26.85 -43.07 1.15
C ALA A 14 26.73 -41.56 1.39
N LYS A 15 27.75 -40.77 1.01
CA LYS A 15 27.73 -39.30 1.13
C LYS A 15 26.60 -38.65 0.34
N GLN A 16 26.33 -39.14 -0.87
CA GLN A 16 25.30 -38.59 -1.75
C GLN A 16 23.89 -38.95 -1.26
N ALA A 17 23.72 -40.17 -0.74
CA ALA A 17 22.46 -40.58 -0.11
C ALA A 17 22.19 -39.79 1.19
N GLN A 18 23.19 -39.62 2.06
CA GLN A 18 23.05 -38.81 3.28
C GLN A 18 22.78 -37.33 2.98
N SER A 19 23.41 -36.75 1.96
CA SER A 19 23.13 -35.37 1.53
C SER A 19 21.68 -35.20 1.06
N ARG A 20 21.14 -36.17 0.32
CA ARG A 20 19.72 -36.16 -0.10
C ARG A 20 18.76 -36.35 1.07
N VAL A 21 19.07 -37.24 2.01
CA VAL A 21 18.26 -37.42 3.23
C VAL A 21 18.25 -36.14 4.08
N LYS A 22 19.42 -35.52 4.30
CA LYS A 22 19.53 -34.27 5.06
C LYS A 22 18.87 -33.08 4.35
N ALA A 23 18.87 -33.06 3.01
CA ALA A 23 18.15 -32.07 2.22
C ALA A 23 16.63 -32.25 2.33
N LEU A 24 16.14 -33.51 2.30
CA LEU A 24 14.74 -33.84 2.50
C LEU A 24 14.27 -33.47 3.92
N GLU A 25 15.03 -33.82 4.97
CA GLU A 25 14.73 -33.44 6.36
C GLU A 25 14.75 -31.91 6.57
N ARG A 26 15.62 -31.19 5.85
CA ARG A 26 15.66 -29.72 5.88
C ARG A 26 14.48 -29.10 5.15
N MET A 27 14.04 -29.67 4.03
CA MET A 27 12.83 -29.27 3.32
C MET A 27 11.57 -29.52 4.16
N GLU A 28 11.52 -30.64 4.89
CA GLU A 28 10.41 -30.99 5.77
C GLU A 28 10.34 -30.08 7.01
N LYS A 29 11.49 -29.65 7.57
CA LYS A 29 11.54 -28.60 8.61
C LYS A 29 11.26 -27.19 8.10
N LEU A 30 11.37 -26.97 6.79
CA LEU A 30 11.01 -25.73 6.10
C LEU A 30 9.60 -25.82 5.49
N ALA A 31 8.85 -26.91 5.71
CA ALA A 31 7.43 -27.00 5.40
C ALA A 31 6.71 -26.02 6.34
N PRO A 32 6.37 -24.84 5.85
CA PRO A 32 6.72 -23.61 6.51
C PRO A 32 5.60 -23.18 7.45
N ALA A 33 5.88 -22.14 8.25
CA ALA A 33 4.89 -21.25 8.85
C ALA A 33 4.06 -20.47 7.79
N HIS A 34 3.71 -21.12 6.69
CA HIS A 34 2.85 -20.70 5.60
C HIS A 34 1.57 -21.55 5.64
N ALA A 35 0.88 -21.53 6.78
CA ALA A 35 -0.54 -21.22 6.66
C ALA A 35 -0.57 -19.71 6.41
N ASP A 36 -0.18 -19.33 5.19
CA ASP A 36 -0.46 -18.01 4.66
C ASP A 36 -1.97 -17.91 4.74
N SER A 37 -2.49 -17.29 5.79
CA SER A 37 -3.81 -16.69 5.68
C SER A 37 -3.65 -15.78 4.47
N PRO A 38 -4.30 -16.08 3.33
CA PRO A 38 -4.23 -15.16 2.22
C PRO A 38 -4.81 -13.86 2.78
N PHE A 39 -3.95 -12.86 2.95
CA PHE A 39 -4.40 -11.54 3.33
C PHE A 39 -5.23 -11.06 2.17
N ASN A 40 -6.56 -11.16 2.30
CA ASN A 40 -7.47 -10.62 1.32
C ASN A 40 -7.76 -9.18 1.71
N PHE A 41 -7.44 -8.26 0.81
CA PHE A 41 -7.72 -6.84 0.95
C PHE A 41 -8.54 -6.39 -0.24
N GLU A 42 -9.75 -5.95 0.05
CA GLU A 42 -10.66 -5.37 -0.91
C GLU A 42 -11.17 -4.05 -0.34
N PHE A 43 -11.30 -3.05 -1.21
CA PHE A 43 -12.02 -1.84 -0.85
C PHE A 43 -13.51 -2.14 -0.89
N ALA A 44 -14.27 -1.62 0.08
CA ALA A 44 -15.71 -1.71 0.04
C ALA A 44 -16.25 -1.03 -1.24
N ASP A 45 -17.27 -1.64 -1.85
CA ASP A 45 -17.98 -1.01 -2.96
C ASP A 45 -18.62 0.31 -2.49
N PRO A 46 -18.42 1.41 -3.23
CA PRO A 46 -18.97 2.69 -2.86
C PRO A 46 -20.49 2.71 -3.07
N THR A 47 -21.24 3.24 -2.11
CA THR A 47 -22.70 3.41 -2.22
C THR A 47 -23.09 4.35 -3.37
N SER A 48 -22.23 5.31 -3.70
CA SER A 48 -22.40 6.20 -4.86
C SER A 48 -21.04 6.71 -5.36
N LEU A 49 -20.94 6.98 -6.66
CA LEU A 49 -19.75 7.55 -7.31
C LEU A 49 -20.10 8.88 -7.98
N PRO A 50 -20.27 9.96 -7.21
CA PRO A 50 -20.61 11.26 -7.73
C PRO A 50 -19.45 11.83 -8.55
N ASN A 51 -19.78 12.67 -9.53
CA ASN A 51 -18.80 13.34 -10.37
C ASN A 51 -19.10 14.85 -10.40
N PRO A 52 -18.19 15.72 -9.94
CA PRO A 52 -16.89 15.41 -9.34
C PRO A 52 -16.99 14.89 -7.91
N LEU A 53 -15.94 14.22 -7.43
CA LEU A 53 -15.78 13.84 -6.03
C LEU A 53 -15.41 15.06 -5.18
N MET A 54 -14.40 15.80 -5.63
CA MET A 54 -13.87 16.98 -4.96
C MET A 54 -13.28 17.94 -5.99
N THR A 55 -13.48 19.23 -5.80
CA THR A 55 -12.88 20.27 -6.65
C THR A 55 -12.26 21.34 -5.78
N LEU A 56 -11.05 21.78 -6.15
CA LEU A 56 -10.34 22.88 -5.53
C LEU A 56 -10.12 23.95 -6.59
N GLU A 57 -10.54 25.17 -6.31
CA GLU A 57 -10.33 26.32 -7.19
C GLU A 57 -9.64 27.43 -6.40
N GLN A 58 -8.44 27.81 -6.88
CA GLN A 58 -7.58 28.84 -6.27
C GLN A 58 -7.33 28.62 -4.77
N ALA A 59 -7.32 27.36 -4.34
CA ALA A 59 -7.19 27.03 -2.93
C ALA A 59 -5.76 27.30 -2.44
N LYS A 60 -5.65 27.77 -1.19
CA LYS A 60 -4.37 27.94 -0.49
C LYS A 60 -4.33 27.04 0.73
N ALA A 61 -3.17 26.44 1.00
CA ALA A 61 -3.01 25.57 2.16
C ALA A 61 -1.64 25.76 2.83
N GLY A 62 -1.66 25.72 4.15
CA GLY A 62 -0.54 26.10 4.99
C GLY A 62 -0.85 25.90 6.47
N TYR A 63 0.06 26.30 7.33
CA TYR A 63 -0.09 26.16 8.78
C TYR A 63 0.09 27.51 9.46
N GLY A 64 -0.87 27.90 10.31
CA GLY A 64 -0.90 29.23 10.91
C GLY A 64 -0.88 30.30 9.81
N ASP A 65 0.08 31.22 9.90
CA ASP A 65 0.25 32.32 8.95
C ASP A 65 1.13 31.93 7.73
N VAL A 66 1.69 30.71 7.71
CA VAL A 66 2.59 30.28 6.64
C VAL A 66 1.81 29.50 5.59
N THR A 67 1.62 30.10 4.41
CA THR A 67 1.10 29.39 3.23
C THR A 67 2.21 28.57 2.56
N ILE A 68 1.94 27.29 2.31
CA ILE A 68 2.89 26.36 1.66
C ILE A 68 2.51 26.13 0.20
N LEU A 69 1.21 25.99 -0.06
CA LEU A 69 0.65 25.74 -1.38
C LEU A 69 -0.23 26.92 -1.78
N HIS A 70 0.00 27.41 -2.98
CA HIS A 70 -0.70 28.54 -3.57
C HIS A 70 -1.44 28.11 -4.83
N ASP A 71 -2.58 28.75 -5.09
CA ASP A 71 -3.36 28.63 -6.33
C ASP A 71 -3.61 27.18 -6.76
N ILE A 72 -3.95 26.32 -5.79
CA ILE A 72 -4.24 24.91 -6.05
C ILE A 72 -5.50 24.85 -6.92
N LYS A 73 -5.37 24.22 -8.09
CA LYS A 73 -6.47 23.86 -8.97
C LYS A 73 -6.46 22.37 -9.22
N LEU A 74 -7.50 21.67 -8.75
CA LEU A 74 -7.59 20.22 -8.83
C LEU A 74 -9.05 19.78 -8.96
N ASN A 75 -9.31 18.84 -9.87
CA ASN A 75 -10.60 18.20 -10.01
C ASN A 75 -10.45 16.68 -9.86
N LEU A 76 -11.01 16.12 -8.80
CA LEU A 76 -10.99 14.69 -8.52
C LEU A 76 -12.28 14.05 -9.00
N VAL A 77 -12.16 13.07 -9.89
CA VAL A 77 -13.30 12.33 -10.46
C VAL A 77 -13.19 10.84 -10.15
N PRO A 78 -14.30 10.09 -10.10
CA PRO A 78 -14.30 8.64 -9.87
C PRO A 78 -13.36 7.88 -10.80
N GLY A 79 -12.72 6.83 -10.29
CA GLY A 79 -11.80 5.98 -11.07
C GLY A 79 -10.40 6.55 -11.31
N SER A 80 -10.16 7.80 -10.89
CA SER A 80 -8.84 8.44 -11.03
C SER A 80 -7.78 7.76 -10.15
N ARG A 81 -6.59 7.53 -10.73
CA ARG A 81 -5.39 7.14 -9.99
C ARG A 81 -4.33 8.21 -10.18
N ILE A 82 -4.06 8.99 -9.14
CA ILE A 82 -3.22 10.19 -9.22
C ILE A 82 -1.95 9.97 -8.39
N ALA A 83 -0.79 10.18 -9.02
CA ALA A 83 0.49 10.20 -8.33
C ALA A 83 0.91 11.65 -8.05
N LEU A 84 1.19 11.97 -6.78
CA LEU A 84 1.68 13.28 -6.38
C LEU A 84 3.20 13.26 -6.25
N LEU A 85 3.90 13.92 -7.17
CA LEU A 85 5.36 13.97 -7.25
C LEU A 85 5.90 15.33 -6.85
N GLY A 86 7.11 15.35 -6.30
CA GLY A 86 7.78 16.59 -5.90
C GLY A 86 8.90 16.33 -4.89
N ARG A 87 9.79 17.30 -4.73
CA ARG A 87 10.91 17.22 -3.77
C ARG A 87 10.40 17.17 -2.31
N ASN A 88 11.27 16.78 -1.39
CA ASN A 88 10.97 16.91 0.03
C ASN A 88 10.73 18.38 0.38
N GLY A 89 9.73 18.66 1.21
CA GLY A 89 9.30 20.02 1.52
C GLY A 89 8.40 20.71 0.48
N ALA A 90 8.14 20.10 -0.69
CA ALA A 90 7.29 20.71 -1.73
C ALA A 90 5.78 20.76 -1.40
N GLY A 91 5.39 20.55 -0.15
CA GLY A 91 3.99 20.61 0.27
C GLY A 91 3.12 19.39 -0.05
N LYS A 92 3.71 18.26 -0.48
CA LYS A 92 2.93 17.03 -0.81
C LYS A 92 2.04 16.58 0.35
N SER A 93 2.62 16.43 1.55
CA SER A 93 1.85 16.04 2.74
C SER A 93 0.81 17.10 3.13
N THR A 94 1.07 18.38 2.83
CA THR A 94 0.10 19.46 3.02
C THR A 94 -1.10 19.30 2.09
N LEU A 95 -0.87 19.00 0.80
CA LEU A 95 -1.96 18.73 -0.15
C LEU A 95 -2.75 17.49 0.27
N ILE A 96 -2.09 16.40 0.65
CA ILE A 96 -2.78 15.18 1.08
C ILE A 96 -3.66 15.43 2.32
N LYS A 97 -3.17 16.18 3.31
CA LYS A 97 -3.98 16.55 4.49
C LYS A 97 -5.16 17.46 4.12
N LEU A 98 -4.99 18.39 3.19
CA LEU A 98 -6.08 19.22 2.67
C LEU A 98 -7.17 18.36 2.02
N LEU A 99 -6.78 17.40 1.18
CA LEU A 99 -7.72 16.48 0.53
C LEU A 99 -8.37 15.50 1.52
N ALA A 100 -7.65 15.12 2.57
CA ALA A 100 -8.16 14.28 3.65
C ALA A 100 -9.15 15.00 4.57
N GLY A 101 -9.24 16.33 4.50
CA GLY A 101 -10.02 17.15 5.42
C GLY A 101 -9.32 17.46 6.75
N ASP A 102 -8.10 16.95 6.96
CA ASP A 102 -7.27 17.20 8.15
C ASP A 102 -6.67 18.62 8.18
N LEU A 103 -6.74 19.34 7.06
CA LEU A 103 -6.25 20.70 6.94
C LEU A 103 -7.29 21.60 6.28
N THR A 104 -7.73 22.63 7.00
CA THR A 104 -8.64 23.64 6.45
C THR A 104 -7.93 24.51 5.41
N PRO A 105 -8.53 24.79 4.24
CA PRO A 105 -7.98 25.75 3.29
C PRO A 105 -7.86 27.13 3.94
N GLN A 106 -6.75 27.83 3.67
CA GLN A 106 -6.55 29.21 4.10
C GLN A 106 -7.30 30.21 3.20
N ALA A 107 -7.56 29.85 1.94
CA ALA A 107 -8.31 30.64 0.97
C ALA A 107 -8.78 29.75 -0.19
N GLY A 108 -9.60 30.33 -1.07
CA GLY A 108 -10.16 29.68 -2.25
C GLY A 108 -11.37 28.80 -1.94
N GLU A 109 -11.83 28.05 -2.94
CA GLU A 109 -13.02 27.23 -2.84
C GLU A 109 -12.65 25.74 -2.85
N VAL A 110 -13.23 24.99 -1.91
CA VAL A 110 -13.12 23.53 -1.85
C VAL A 110 -14.54 22.97 -1.85
N PHE A 111 -14.93 22.39 -2.97
CA PHE A 111 -16.17 21.65 -3.11
C PHE A 111 -15.90 20.17 -2.80
N GLN A 112 -16.68 19.58 -1.89
CA GLN A 112 -16.71 18.15 -1.65
C GLN A 112 -18.14 17.64 -1.85
N HIS A 113 -18.30 16.57 -2.62
CA HIS A 113 -19.63 16.00 -2.79
C HIS A 113 -20.11 15.34 -1.49
N GLN A 114 -21.39 15.51 -1.13
CA GLN A 114 -21.94 15.02 0.15
C GLN A 114 -21.81 13.49 0.34
N GLY A 115 -21.86 12.73 -0.75
CA GLY A 115 -21.65 11.27 -0.75
C GLY A 115 -20.18 10.82 -0.75
N LEU A 116 -19.21 11.74 -0.66
CA LEU A 116 -17.79 11.40 -0.61
C LEU A 116 -17.42 10.85 0.77
N ASN A 117 -16.82 9.66 0.79
CA ASN A 117 -16.13 9.13 1.97
C ASN A 117 -14.63 9.09 1.71
N VAL A 118 -13.84 9.71 2.58
CA VAL A 118 -12.39 9.84 2.41
C VAL A 118 -11.66 8.85 3.32
N GLY A 119 -10.99 7.87 2.72
CA GLY A 119 -10.05 7.00 3.42
C GLY A 119 -8.63 7.57 3.35
N TYR A 120 -7.97 7.70 4.49
CA TYR A 120 -6.59 8.20 4.58
C TYR A 120 -5.67 7.17 5.24
N PHE A 121 -4.62 6.75 4.52
CA PHE A 121 -3.58 5.87 5.04
C PHE A 121 -2.27 6.66 5.22
N ALA A 122 -1.97 6.99 6.47
CA ALA A 122 -0.75 7.70 6.83
C ALA A 122 0.44 6.75 6.94
N GLN A 123 1.64 7.23 6.62
CA GLN A 123 2.89 6.46 6.65
C GLN A 123 3.21 5.80 8.01
N HIS A 124 2.61 6.27 9.12
CA HIS A 124 2.92 5.82 10.48
C HIS A 124 1.82 4.96 11.12
N GLN A 125 1.18 4.07 10.37
CA GLN A 125 0.42 2.97 10.98
C GLN A 125 1.32 1.72 10.99
N LEU A 126 1.90 1.43 12.16
CA LEU A 126 2.50 0.15 12.53
C LEU A 126 1.45 -0.71 13.25
#